data_AF-A0A959YSU3-F1
#
_entry.id   AF-A0A959YSU3-F1
#
_cell.length_a   1.000
_cell.length_b   1.000
_cell.length_c   1.000
_cell.angle_alpha   90.00
_cell.angle_beta   90.00
_cell.angle_gamma   90.00
#
_symmetry.space_group_name_H-M   'P 1'
#
loop_
_entity.id
_entity.type
_entity.pdbx_description
1 polymer ?
#
loop_
_entity_poly.entity_id
_entity_poly.type
_entity_poly.pdbx_seq_one_letter_code
_entity_poly.pdbx_strand_id
1 'polypeptide(L)'
;MKGVLEPFAEVVYLPGDQINSPVVVDADALLTRSITTCNAGLLAGSKIKLIATATIGDDHIDKQFCAENNIQWTHAKGCNAGAVEQYVTAALLE
;
A
#
# COMPACT_ATOMS: atom_id res chain seq x y z
N MET A 1 1.74 11.74 4.88
CA MET A 1 2.51 11.62 3.63
C MET A 1 2.45 12.87 2.76
N LYS A 2 1.45 13.76 2.91
CA LYS A 2 1.48 15.10 2.28
C LYS A 2 2.82 15.80 2.52
N GLY A 3 3.46 16.22 1.44
CA GLY A 3 4.75 16.90 1.40
C GLY A 3 5.99 16.00 1.29
N VAL A 4 5.85 14.67 1.31
CA VAL A 4 7.00 13.75 1.30
C VAL A 4 7.39 13.32 -0.12
N LEU A 5 6.42 13.15 -1.02
CA LEU A 5 6.63 12.53 -2.34
C LEU A 5 6.56 13.54 -3.49
N GLU A 6 5.96 14.69 -3.25
CA GLU A 6 5.80 15.79 -4.20
C GLU A 6 7.12 16.31 -4.81
N PRO A 7 8.28 16.27 -4.12
CA PRO A 7 9.56 16.61 -4.76
C PRO A 7 10.04 15.59 -5.80
N PHE A 8 9.49 14.37 -5.80
CA PHE A 8 9.97 13.24 -6.60
C PHE A 8 8.95 12.76 -7.65
N ALA A 9 7.67 13.04 -7.46
CA ALA A 9 6.59 12.58 -8.32
C ALA A 9 5.36 13.51 -8.26
N GLU A 10 4.51 13.43 -9.28
CA GLU A 10 3.14 13.97 -9.20
C GLU A 10 2.32 13.07 -8.26
N VAL A 11 1.67 13.66 -7.27
CA VAL A 11 0.94 12.92 -6.23
C VAL A 11 -0.53 13.28 -6.25
N VAL A 12 -1.36 12.27 -6.49
CA VAL A 12 -2.81 12.36 -6.37
C VAL A 12 -3.24 11.72 -5.06
N TYR A 13 -3.87 12.50 -4.18
CA TYR A 13 -4.37 12.03 -2.88
C TYR A 13 -5.84 11.63 -2.98
N LEU A 14 -6.14 10.37 -2.68
CA LEU A 14 -7.51 9.87 -2.69
C LEU A 14 -7.83 9.09 -1.40
N PRO A 15 -9.08 9.17 -0.92
CA PRO A 15 -9.62 8.20 0.03
C PRO A 15 -9.51 6.77 -0.52
N GLY A 16 -9.28 5.78 0.36
CA GLY A 16 -9.01 4.40 -0.05
C GLY A 16 -10.18 3.73 -0.79
N ASP A 17 -11.41 4.16 -0.50
CA ASP A 17 -12.66 3.75 -1.15
C ASP A 17 -12.87 4.40 -2.54
N GLN A 18 -12.08 5.42 -2.87
CA GLN A 18 -12.10 6.09 -4.17
C GLN A 18 -10.98 5.62 -5.11
N ILE A 19 -10.09 4.72 -4.65
CA ILE A 19 -9.06 4.10 -5.48
C ILE A 19 -9.74 2.98 -6.29
N ASN A 20 -9.92 3.21 -7.59
CA ASN A 20 -10.59 2.29 -8.51
C ASN A 20 -9.85 2.21 -9.85
N SER A 21 -10.23 1.24 -10.69
CA SER A 21 -9.55 0.95 -11.97
C SER A 21 -9.40 2.18 -12.89
N PRO A 22 -10.47 2.99 -13.13
CA PRO A 22 -10.35 4.22 -13.92
C PRO A 22 -9.32 5.22 -13.39
N VAL A 23 -9.15 5.30 -12.07
CA VAL A 23 -8.21 6.23 -11.43
C VAL A 23 -6.77 5.76 -11.56
N VAL A 24 -6.52 4.45 -11.42
CA VAL A 24 -5.15 3.91 -11.41
C VAL A 24 -4.60 3.64 -12.81
N VAL A 25 -5.42 3.74 -13.86
CA VAL A 25 -5.06 3.39 -15.23
C VAL A 25 -3.79 4.11 -15.71
N ASP A 26 -3.64 5.38 -15.35
CA ASP A 26 -2.53 6.23 -15.79
C ASP A 26 -1.41 6.39 -14.76
N ALA A 27 -1.56 5.81 -13.55
CA ALA A 27 -0.56 5.91 -12.50
C ALA A 27 0.60 4.90 -12.72
N ASP A 28 1.83 5.33 -12.44
CA ASP A 28 3.01 4.45 -12.44
C ASP A 28 3.17 3.67 -11.12
N ALA A 29 2.70 4.24 -10.00
CA ALA A 29 2.83 3.65 -8.68
C ALA A 29 1.58 3.89 -7.81
N LEU A 30 1.27 2.93 -6.94
CA LEU A 30 0.16 2.99 -5.99
C LEU A 30 0.68 2.88 -4.55
N LEU A 31 0.41 3.90 -3.75
CA LEU A 31 0.66 3.87 -2.30
C LEU A 31 -0.67 3.68 -1.57
N THR A 32 -0.76 2.66 -0.72
CA THR A 32 -2.06 2.28 -0.13
C THR A 32 -1.96 1.75 1.31
N ARG A 33 -3.13 1.38 1.86
CA ARG A 33 -3.32 0.68 3.13
C ARG A 33 -4.24 -0.53 2.91
N SER A 34 -4.52 -1.29 3.97
CA SER A 34 -5.29 -2.53 3.92
C SER A 34 -6.73 -2.42 3.40
N ILE A 35 -7.30 -1.22 3.33
CA ILE A 35 -8.67 -1.03 2.82
C ILE A 35 -8.79 -1.19 1.30
N THR A 36 -7.70 -1.00 0.56
CA THR A 36 -7.71 -1.10 -0.90
C THR A 36 -7.19 -2.47 -1.31
N THR A 37 -8.05 -3.29 -1.92
CA THR A 37 -7.66 -4.58 -2.46
C THR A 37 -6.97 -4.42 -3.81
N CYS A 38 -5.69 -4.75 -3.88
CA CYS A 38 -4.87 -4.70 -5.08
C CYS A 38 -4.90 -6.04 -5.81
N ASN A 39 -5.95 -6.27 -6.58
CA ASN A 39 -6.14 -7.48 -7.39
C ASN A 39 -6.31 -7.15 -8.88
N ALA A 40 -6.55 -8.18 -9.70
CA ALA A 40 -6.80 -8.03 -11.13
C ALA A 40 -7.91 -7.01 -11.45
N GLY A 41 -8.97 -6.92 -10.64
CA GLY A 41 -10.08 -5.99 -10.87
C GLY A 41 -9.68 -4.52 -10.72
N LEU A 42 -8.68 -4.22 -9.87
CA LEU A 42 -8.11 -2.88 -9.75
C LEU A 42 -7.01 -2.62 -10.78
N LEU A 43 -6.14 -3.61 -11.01
CA LEU A 43 -4.84 -3.41 -11.66
C LEU A 43 -4.82 -3.76 -13.15
N ALA A 44 -5.75 -4.57 -13.65
CA ALA A 44 -5.76 -4.99 -15.04
C ALA A 44 -5.89 -3.79 -15.99
N GLY A 45 -4.99 -3.71 -16.98
CA GLY A 45 -4.94 -2.61 -17.94
C GLY A 45 -4.36 -1.31 -17.40
N SER A 46 -3.91 -1.26 -16.14
CA SER A 46 -3.23 -0.09 -15.57
C SER A 46 -1.75 -0.02 -15.94
N LYS A 47 -1.15 1.16 -15.80
CA LYS A 47 0.29 1.40 -15.94
C LYS A 47 1.10 1.14 -14.66
N ILE A 48 0.46 0.63 -13.61
CA ILE A 48 1.08 0.43 -12.30
C ILE A 48 2.26 -0.55 -12.43
N LYS A 49 3.43 -0.10 -11.97
CA LYS A 49 4.67 -0.89 -11.91
C LYS A 49 5.10 -1.17 -10.47
N LEU A 50 4.63 -0.37 -9.52
CA LEU A 50 4.98 -0.47 -8.11
C LEU A 50 3.75 -0.28 -7.22
N ILE A 51 3.60 -1.16 -6.23
CA ILE A 51 2.62 -1.03 -5.14
C ILE A 51 3.38 -0.99 -3.82
N ALA A 52 3.14 0.04 -2.99
CA ALA A 52 3.69 0.10 -1.65
C ALA A 52 2.56 0.25 -0.62
N THR A 53 2.45 -0.69 0.31
CA THR A 53 1.43 -0.63 1.36
C THR A 53 2.03 -0.26 2.71
N ALA A 54 1.44 0.74 3.37
CA ALA A 54 1.81 1.20 4.70
C ALA A 54 1.19 0.31 5.80
N THR A 55 1.32 -1.01 5.65
CA THR A 55 0.77 -2.03 6.54
C THR A 55 1.79 -3.14 6.78
N ILE A 56 1.67 -3.83 7.91
CA ILE A 56 2.46 -5.05 8.17
C ILE A 56 1.98 -6.23 7.33
N GLY A 57 0.65 -6.34 7.18
CA GLY A 57 0.00 -7.39 6.39
C GLY A 57 -0.04 -7.02 4.91
N ASP A 58 -0.07 -8.05 4.08
CA ASP A 58 -0.14 -8.01 2.62
C ASP A 58 -1.32 -8.81 2.05
N ASP A 59 -2.29 -9.21 2.88
CA ASP A 59 -3.44 -10.03 2.46
C ASP A 59 -4.32 -9.35 1.40
N HIS A 60 -4.29 -8.01 1.35
CA HIS A 60 -4.98 -7.22 0.33
C HIS A 60 -4.21 -7.11 -0.99
N ILE A 61 -3.05 -7.75 -1.13
CA ILE A 61 -2.23 -7.76 -2.34
C ILE A 61 -2.36 -9.13 -3.02
N ASP A 62 -2.83 -9.14 -4.27
CA ASP A 62 -2.78 -10.32 -5.13
C ASP A 62 -1.36 -10.53 -5.66
N LYS A 63 -0.57 -11.26 -4.87
CA LYS A 63 0.85 -11.53 -5.15
C LYS A 63 1.06 -12.29 -6.45
N GLN A 64 0.15 -13.19 -6.79
CA GLN A 64 0.23 -13.96 -8.03
C GLN A 64 0.00 -13.04 -9.22
N PHE A 65 -1.07 -12.25 -9.20
CA PHE A 65 -1.35 -11.29 -10.26
C PHE A 65 -0.19 -10.30 -10.43
N CYS A 66 0.37 -9.79 -9.32
CA CYS A 66 1.53 -8.89 -9.39
C CYS A 66 2.73 -9.55 -10.07
N ALA A 67 3.04 -10.81 -9.73
CA ALA A 67 4.14 -11.55 -10.35
C ALA A 67 3.92 -11.77 -11.85
N GLU A 68 2.71 -12.18 -12.25
CA GLU A 68 2.36 -12.44 -13.65
C GLU A 68 2.39 -11.18 -14.53
N ASN A 69 2.13 -10.00 -13.93
CA ASN A 69 2.06 -8.72 -14.63
C ASN A 69 3.31 -7.84 -14.42
N ASN A 70 4.38 -8.38 -13.83
CA ASN A 70 5.63 -7.65 -13.54
C ASN A 70 5.44 -6.40 -12.67
N ILE A 71 4.48 -6.45 -11.74
CA ILE A 71 4.22 -5.39 -10.77
C ILE A 71 5.05 -5.68 -9.52
N GLN A 72 5.99 -4.79 -9.21
CA GLN A 72 6.74 -4.83 -7.96
C GLN A 72 5.81 -4.45 -6.81
N TRP A 73 5.95 -5.11 -5.66
CA TRP A 73 5.20 -4.72 -4.47
C TRP A 73 6.04 -4.82 -3.21
N THR A 74 5.72 -3.97 -2.22
CA THR A 74 6.39 -3.96 -0.92
C THR A 74 5.42 -3.54 0.19
N HIS A 75 5.75 -3.94 1.42
CA HIS A 75 4.98 -3.63 2.63
C HIS A 75 5.89 -3.30 3.81
N ALA A 76 5.34 -2.57 4.78
CA ALA A 76 6.08 -2.05 5.92
C ALA A 76 6.14 -3.07 7.07
N LYS A 77 6.86 -4.19 6.87
CA LYS A 77 7.05 -5.23 7.91
C LYS A 77 7.55 -4.61 9.22
N GLY A 78 6.90 -4.94 10.33
CA GLY A 78 7.31 -4.51 11.67
C GLY A 78 7.12 -3.02 11.96
N CYS A 79 6.41 -2.26 11.11
CA CYS A 79 6.23 -0.82 11.30
C CYS A 79 5.53 -0.43 12.61
N ASN A 80 4.82 -1.36 13.24
CA ASN A 80 4.18 -1.17 14.55
C ASN A 80 4.80 -2.02 15.68
N ALA A 81 5.89 -2.74 15.44
CA ALA A 81 6.45 -3.68 16.41
C ALA A 81 6.87 -2.99 17.72
N GLY A 82 7.52 -1.82 17.64
CA GLY A 82 7.90 -1.05 18.83
C GLY A 82 6.70 -0.51 19.63
N ALA A 83 5.58 -0.22 18.96
CA ALA A 83 4.36 0.19 19.67
C ALA A 83 3.78 -0.99 20.49
N VAL A 84 3.85 -2.21 19.95
CA VAL A 84 3.44 -3.43 20.67
C VAL A 84 4.37 -3.72 21.85
N GLU A 85 5.69 -3.57 21.66
CA GLU A 85 6.67 -3.69 22.75
C GLU A 85 6.30 -2.77 23.93
N GLN A 86 6.12 -1.47 23.65
CA GLN A 86 5.78 -0.48 24.68
C GLN A 86 4.48 -0.81 25.39
N TYR A 87 3.46 -1.25 24.64
CA TYR A 87 2.17 -1.66 25.20
C TYR A 87 2.31 -2.83 26.19
N VAL A 88 3.04 -3.88 25.79
CA VAL A 88 3.26 -5.06 26.63
C VAL A 88 4.08 -4.71 27.87
N THR A 89 5.15 -3.92 27.71
CA THR A 89 5.97 -3.46 28.84
C THR A 89 5.14 -2.65 29.83
N ALA A 90 4.28 -1.75 29.36
CA ALA A 90 3.39 -0.97 30.23
C ALA A 90 2.46 -1.89 31.03
N ALA A 91 1.78 -2.84 30.37
CA ALA A 91 0.86 -3.77 31.02
C ALA A 91 1.51 -4.70 32.07
N LEU A 92 2.81 -4.97 31.96
CA LEU A 92 3.56 -5.76 32.93
C LEU A 92 4.08 -4.96 34.13
N LEU A 93 4.17 -3.62 33.99
CA LEU A 93 4.67 -2.71 35.03
C LEU A 93 3.55 -2.03 35.82
N GLU A 94 2.28 -2.26 35.45
CA GLU A 94 1.09 -1.86 36.21
C GLU A 94 0.87 -2.70 37.47
#